data_AF-A0A7X5FEX8-F1
#
_entry.id   AF-A0A7X5FEX8-F1
#
_cell.length_a   1.000
_cell.length_b   1.000
_cell.length_c   1.000
_cell.angle_alpha   90.00
_cell.angle_beta   90.00
_cell.angle_gamma   90.00
#
_symmetry.space_group_name_H-M   'P 1'
#
loop_
_entity.id
_entity.type
_entity.pdbx_description
1 polymer ?
#
loop_
_entity_poly.entity_id
_entity_poly.type
_entity_poly.pdbx_seq_one_letter_code
_entity_poly.pdbx_strand_id
1 'polypeptide(L)'
;MTNLTIRIDEKLKKETKKTLEKHGLDMSTAVKMFFNQVVIQKGLPFLPTHDPKKIREEWDREVEDALKNGKRYTSVKDLFDDILD
;
A
#
# COMPACT_ATOMS: atom_id res chain seq x y z
N MET A 1 -0.01 20.13 16.89
CA MET A 1 0.82 19.56 15.80
C MET A 1 2.16 19.17 16.37
N THR A 2 2.66 17.99 16.01
CA THR A 2 4.01 17.54 16.35
C THR A 2 4.85 17.47 15.07
N ASN A 3 6.15 17.73 15.19
CA ASN A 3 7.06 17.74 14.04
C ASN A 3 7.87 16.44 14.00
N LEU A 4 8.14 15.95 12.80
CA LEU A 4 9.00 14.79 12.54
C LEU A 4 10.15 15.21 11.62
N THR A 5 11.38 14.95 12.06
CA THR A 5 12.59 15.20 11.26
C THR A 5 13.27 13.88 10.99
N ILE A 6 13.44 13.54 9.71
CA ILE A 6 14.08 12.29 9.27
C ILE A 6 15.31 12.65 8.45
N ARG A 7 16.45 12.02 8.76
CA ARG A 7 17.64 12.08 7.91
C ARG A 7 17.51 11.08 6.79
N ILE A 8 17.56 11.56 5.54
CA ILE A 8 17.50 10.71 4.35
C ILE A 8 18.54 11.18 3.35
N ASP A 9 18.97 10.26 2.49
CA ASP A 9 19.85 10.57 1.37
C ASP A 9 19.15 11.52 0.36
N GLU A 10 19.91 12.45 -0.21
CA GLU A 10 19.36 13.47 -1.11
C GLU A 10 18.80 12.86 -2.40
N LYS A 11 19.46 11.85 -2.95
CA LYS A 11 19.00 11.15 -4.15
C LYS A 11 17.68 10.45 -3.85
N LEU A 12 17.61 9.72 -2.73
CA LEU A 12 16.38 9.07 -2.30
C LEU A 12 15.24 10.08 -2.12
N LYS A 13 15.50 11.22 -1.46
CA LYS A 13 14.51 12.30 -1.28
C LYS A 13 13.91 12.76 -2.61
N LYS A 14 14.78 13.01 -3.60
CA LYS A 14 14.39 13.54 -4.90
C LYS A 14 13.62 12.50 -5.71
N GLU A 15 14.06 11.25 -5.70
CA GLU A 15 13.39 10.13 -6.37
C GLU A 15 12.01 9.87 -5.77
N THR A 16 11.91 9.80 -4.44
CA THR A 16 10.62 9.63 -3.76
C THR A 16 9.68 10.78 -4.07
N LYS A 17 10.13 12.04 -3.98
CA LYS A 17 9.29 13.21 -4.29
C LYS A 17 8.72 13.15 -5.72
N LYS A 18 9.58 12.87 -6.72
CA LYS A 18 9.15 12.77 -8.12
C LYS A 18 8.15 11.64 -8.33
N THR A 19 8.32 10.52 -7.65
CA THR A 19 7.38 9.39 -7.74
C THR A 19 6.03 9.74 -7.11
N LEU A 20 6.02 10.33 -5.92
CA LEU A 20 4.78 10.73 -5.23
C LEU A 20 4.00 11.80 -6.00
N GLU A 21 4.68 12.78 -6.60
CA GLU A 21 4.05 13.83 -7.41
C GLU A 21 3.29 13.26 -8.63
N LYS A 22 3.80 12.17 -9.24
CA LYS A 22 3.08 11.48 -10.33
C LYS A 22 1.76 10.85 -9.86
N HIS A 23 1.66 10.54 -8.58
CA HIS A 23 0.45 10.03 -7.95
C HIS A 23 -0.38 11.13 -7.27
N GLY A 24 -0.02 12.41 -7.44
CA GLY A 24 -0.74 13.53 -6.83
C GLY A 24 -0.52 13.64 -5.31
N LEU A 25 0.54 13.03 -4.77
CA LEU A 25 0.82 12.98 -3.34
C LEU A 25 2.03 13.85 -2.99
N ASP A 26 1.95 14.55 -1.86
CA ASP A 26 3.12 15.16 -1.23
C ASP A 26 3.78 14.21 -0.22
N MET A 27 5.03 14.53 0.14
CA MET A 27 5.84 13.70 1.05
C MET A 27 5.19 13.52 2.42
N SER A 28 4.57 14.56 2.98
CA SER A 28 3.95 14.52 4.30
C SER A 28 2.72 13.62 4.29
N THR A 29 1.92 13.69 3.22
CA THR A 29 0.75 12.83 3.03
C THR A 29 1.18 11.36 2.92
N ALA A 30 2.19 11.05 2.11
CA ALA A 30 2.71 9.69 1.99
C ALA A 30 3.25 9.13 3.32
N VAL A 31 4.00 9.93 4.08
CA VAL A 31 4.53 9.51 5.39
C VAL A 31 3.41 9.28 6.42
N LYS A 32 2.37 10.12 6.42
CA LYS A 32 1.18 9.91 7.28
C LYS A 32 0.44 8.62 6.92
N MET A 33 0.26 8.35 5.62
CA MET A 33 -0.36 7.11 5.15
C MET A 33 0.42 5.88 5.61
N PHE A 34 1.75 5.93 5.51
CA PHE A 34 2.63 4.86 6.02
C PHE A 34 2.41 4.61 7.52
N PHE A 35 2.40 5.66 8.35
CA PHE A 35 2.17 5.48 9.79
C PHE A 35 0.77 4.99 10.15
N ASN A 36 -0.26 5.47 9.44
CA ASN A 36 -1.61 4.94 9.62
C ASN A 36 -1.65 3.44 9.34
N GLN A 37 -0.98 2.98 8.28
CA GLN A 37 -0.92 1.57 7.96
C GLN A 37 -0.13 0.77 9.00
N VAL A 38 0.95 1.33 9.55
CA VAL A 38 1.68 0.71 10.68
C VAL A 38 0.76 0.50 11.89
N VAL A 39 -0.08 1.48 12.21
CA VAL A 39 -1.03 1.40 13.33
C VAL A 39 -2.11 0.35 13.06
N ILE A 40 -2.70 0.34 11.85
CA ILE A 40 -3.75 -0.60 11.45
C ILE A 40 -3.24 -2.04 11.53
N GLN A 41 -2.06 -2.30 10.96
CA GLN A 41 -1.49 -3.64 10.89
C GLN A 41 -0.76 -4.07 12.16
N LYS A 42 -0.55 -3.14 13.11
CA LYS A 42 0.31 -3.35 14.30
C LYS A 42 1.69 -3.90 13.93
N GLY A 43 2.25 -3.41 12.82
CA GLY A 43 3.46 -3.96 12.20
C GLY A 43 3.90 -3.14 11.00
N LEU A 44 4.90 -3.60 10.26
CA LEU A 44 5.31 -2.93 9.03
C LEU A 44 4.29 -3.21 7.91
N PRO A 45 3.94 -2.20 7.10
CA PRO A 45 2.93 -2.31 6.05
C PRO A 45 3.42 -3.04 4.80
N PHE A 46 4.56 -3.73 4.91
CA PHE A 46 5.16 -4.56 3.89
C PHE A 46 6.09 -5.57 4.59
N LEU A 47 6.35 -6.69 3.94
CA LEU A 47 7.28 -7.69 4.45
C LEU A 47 8.74 -7.23 4.20
N PRO A 48 9.54 -6.94 5.24
CA PRO A 48 10.91 -6.44 5.07
C PRO A 48 11.87 -7.61 4.76
N THR A 49 11.75 -8.19 3.57
CA THR A 49 12.60 -9.30 3.12
C THR A 49 13.13 -9.06 1.72
N HIS A 50 14.33 -9.58 1.46
CA HIS A 50 14.90 -9.66 0.11
C HIS A 50 14.57 -10.98 -0.59
N ASP A 51 13.89 -11.91 0.09
CA ASP A 51 13.51 -13.21 -0.47
C ASP A 51 12.22 -13.08 -1.29
N PRO A 52 12.28 -13.16 -2.63
CA PRO A 52 11.10 -12.99 -3.48
C PRO A 52 10.08 -14.11 -3.27
N LYS A 53 10.50 -15.30 -2.83
CA LYS A 53 9.59 -16.42 -2.59
C LYS A 53 8.65 -16.11 -1.43
N LYS A 54 9.18 -15.54 -0.34
CA LYS A 54 8.38 -15.15 0.82
C LYS A 54 7.37 -14.04 0.51
N ILE A 55 7.75 -13.09 -0.33
CA ILE A 55 6.82 -12.05 -0.80
C ILE A 55 5.71 -12.70 -1.63
N ARG A 56 6.06 -13.63 -2.52
CA ARG A 56 5.09 -14.32 -3.37
C ARG A 56 4.13 -15.19 -2.56
N GLU A 57 4.64 -15.92 -1.57
CA GLU A 57 3.85 -16.74 -0.65
C GLU A 57 2.85 -15.92 0.17
N GLU A 58 3.16 -14.67 0.51
CA GLU A 58 2.21 -13.76 1.15
C GLU A 58 1.09 -13.36 0.18
N TRP A 59 1.44 -12.96 -1.05
CA TRP A 59 0.45 -12.60 -2.07
C TRP A 59 -0.46 -13.77 -2.45
N ASP A 60 0.10 -14.97 -2.60
CA ASP A 60 -0.68 -16.16 -2.92
C ASP A 60 -1.68 -16.47 -1.78
N ARG A 61 -1.31 -16.25 -0.51
CA ARG A 61 -2.24 -16.36 0.63
C ARG A 61 -3.35 -15.32 0.60
N GLU A 62 -3.05 -14.06 0.28
CA GLU A 62 -4.07 -13.01 0.13
C GLU A 62 -5.04 -13.35 -1.01
N VAL A 63 -4.53 -13.87 -2.13
CA VAL A 63 -5.35 -14.30 -3.27
C VAL A 63 -6.24 -15.48 -2.88
N GLU A 64 -5.70 -16.48 -2.17
CA GLU A 64 -6.50 -17.60 -1.68
C GLU A 64 -7.63 -17.16 -0.74
N ASP A 65 -7.35 -16.22 0.16
CA ASP A 65 -8.36 -15.67 1.06
C ASP A 65 -9.44 -14.90 0.28
N ALA A 66 -9.04 -14.05 -0.67
CA ALA A 66 -9.97 -13.33 -1.54
C ALA A 66 -10.81 -14.29 -2.40
N LEU A 67 -10.25 -15.42 -2.84
CA LEU A 67 -11.02 -16.44 -3.55
C LEU A 67 -12.02 -17.16 -2.65
N LYS A 68 -11.69 -17.38 -1.37
CA LYS A 68 -12.56 -18.06 -0.41
C LYS A 68 -13.66 -17.14 0.14
N ASN A 69 -13.32 -15.91 0.46
CA ASN A 69 -14.13 -14.99 1.25
C ASN A 69 -14.55 -13.72 0.48
N GLY A 70 -13.97 -13.45 -0.69
CA GLY A 70 -14.26 -12.25 -1.48
C GLY A 70 -15.59 -12.35 -2.23
N LYS A 71 -16.24 -11.20 -2.41
CA LYS A 71 -17.42 -11.07 -3.29
C LYS A 71 -17.04 -11.46 -4.72
N ARG A 72 -17.90 -12.26 -5.36
CA ARG A 72 -17.77 -12.67 -6.76
C ARG A 72 -18.88 -12.04 -7.56
N TYR A 73 -18.54 -11.54 -8.75
CA TYR A 73 -19.49 -10.92 -9.66
C TYR A 73 -19.59 -11.77 -10.92
N THR A 74 -20.82 -11.99 -11.37
CA THR A 74 -21.11 -12.82 -12.56
C THR A 74 -21.01 -12.04 -13.86
N SER A 75 -21.05 -10.71 -13.80
CA SER A 75 -20.87 -9.85 -14.95
C SER A 75 -20.07 -8.60 -14.60
N VAL A 76 -19.46 -8.01 -15.63
CA VAL A 76 -18.75 -6.73 -15.52
C VAL A 76 -19.70 -5.63 -15.03
N LYS A 77 -20.97 -5.67 -15.44
CA LYS A 77 -21.98 -4.70 -15.01
C LYS A 77 -22.21 -4.77 -13.49
N ASP A 78 -22.41 -5.97 -12.94
CA ASP A 78 -22.64 -6.16 -11.50
C ASP A 78 -21.45 -5.67 -10.66
N LEU A 79 -20.22 -5.82 -11.19
CA LEU A 79 -19.01 -5.31 -10.56
C LEU A 79 -18.98 -3.77 -10.55
N PHE A 80 -19.30 -3.13 -11.68
CA PHE A 80 -19.29 -1.67 -11.78
C PHE A 80 -20.40 -1.03 -10.96
N ASP A 81 -21.58 -1.65 -10.89
CA ASP A 81 -22.68 -1.17 -10.05
C ASP A 81 -22.26 -1.18 -8.56
N ASP A 82 -21.60 -2.23 -8.04
CA ASP A 82 -21.15 -2.29 -6.62
C ASP A 82 -19.94 -1.38 -6.30
N ILE A 83 -19.12 -0.99 -7.29
CA ILE A 83 -17.96 -0.08 -7.09
C ILE A 83 -18.34 1.40 -7.17
N LEU A 84 -19.36 1.72 -7.97
CA LEU A 84 -19.75 3.09 -8.31
C LEU A 84 -20.97 3.60 -7.53
N ASP A 85 -21.69 2.72 -6.84
CA ASP A 85 -22.68 3.06 -5.81
C ASP A 85 -22.02 3.63 -4.53
#